data_AF-A0A238W8W9-F1
#
_entry.id   AF-A0A238W8W9-F1
#
_cell.length_a   1.000
_cell.length_b   1.000
_cell.length_c   1.000
_cell.angle_alpha   90.00
_cell.angle_beta   90.00
_cell.angle_gamma   90.00
#
_symmetry.space_group_name_H-M   'P 1'
#
loop_
_entity.id
_entity.type
_entity.pdbx_description
1 polymer ?
#
loop_
_entity_poly.entity_id
_entity_poly.type
_entity_poly.pdbx_seq_one_letter_code
_entity_poly.pdbx_strand_id
1 'polypeptide(L)'
;MEAFYFFFEDLNNWSVWDEKGYLIGFLILLITTLFFTLLYYMYFGRKNMKYATVGKWFLFGLLNMIVVFISTLFIEGFAVFDLAFDTIFFEIWLFTLINTIYAFVFYFIFSLIFKRFSIFPKYIPVKF
;
A
#
# COMPACT_ATOMS: atom_id res chain seq x y z
N MET A 1 -1.83 -13.01 -24.85
CA MET A 1 -0.71 -12.06 -25.02
C MET A 1 -1.20 -10.61 -25.14
N GLU A 2 -2.51 -10.36 -25.15
CA GLU A 2 -3.12 -9.02 -25.21
C GLU A 2 -3.10 -8.27 -23.86
N ALA A 3 -3.18 -8.97 -22.73
CA ALA A 3 -3.14 -8.32 -21.39
C ALA A 3 -1.80 -7.62 -21.07
N PHE A 4 -0.73 -7.87 -21.84
CA PHE A 4 0.57 -7.20 -21.70
C PHE A 4 0.71 -5.98 -22.62
N TYR A 5 -0.11 -5.89 -23.67
CA TYR A 5 -0.12 -4.77 -24.62
C TYR A 5 -0.69 -3.49 -23.98
N PHE A 6 -1.46 -3.61 -22.90
CA PHE A 6 -2.01 -2.49 -22.13
C PHE A 6 -0.95 -1.59 -21.48
N PHE A 7 0.24 -2.10 -21.15
CA PHE A 7 1.36 -1.25 -20.72
C PHE A 7 1.86 -0.30 -21.83
N PHE A 8 1.44 -0.52 -23.07
CA PHE A 8 1.93 0.15 -24.27
C PHE A 8 0.81 0.66 -25.20
N GLU A 9 -0.45 0.66 -24.75
CA GLU A 9 -1.60 1.08 -25.56
C GLU A 9 -1.86 2.59 -25.44
N ASP A 10 -2.47 3.16 -26.48
CA ASP A 10 -2.52 4.60 -26.79
C ASP A 10 -3.10 5.47 -25.66
N LEU A 11 -2.34 6.48 -25.25
CA LEU A 11 -2.61 7.46 -24.18
C LEU A 11 -3.92 8.25 -24.35
N ASN A 12 -4.55 8.19 -25.53
CA ASN A 12 -5.72 8.99 -25.86
C ASN A 12 -7.03 8.56 -25.15
N ASN A 13 -7.07 7.39 -24.51
CA ASN A 13 -8.18 6.94 -23.65
C ASN A 13 -7.91 7.12 -22.13
N TRP A 14 -6.76 7.69 -21.76
CA TRP A 14 -6.22 7.69 -20.40
C TRP A 14 -6.43 9.01 -19.64
N SER A 15 -7.18 9.99 -20.15
CA SER A 15 -7.26 11.33 -19.55
C SER A 15 -7.74 11.37 -18.09
N VAL A 16 -8.43 10.33 -17.61
CA VAL A 16 -8.85 10.16 -16.21
C VAL A 16 -7.73 9.56 -15.34
N TRP A 17 -6.96 8.62 -15.90
CA TRP A 17 -5.81 8.00 -15.25
C TRP A 17 -4.58 8.92 -15.22
N ASP A 18 -4.37 9.71 -16.28
CA ASP A 18 -3.09 10.35 -16.63
C ASP A 18 -2.43 11.19 -15.54
N GLU A 19 -3.20 11.74 -14.58
CA GLU A 19 -2.61 12.47 -13.45
C GLU A 19 -3.34 12.27 -12.12
N LYS A 20 -4.67 12.28 -12.10
CA LYS A 20 -5.44 12.28 -10.84
C LYS A 20 -5.54 10.91 -10.19
N GLY A 21 -5.93 9.87 -10.95
CA GLY A 21 -6.06 8.50 -10.41
C GLY A 21 -4.72 7.95 -9.92
N TYR A 22 -3.66 8.07 -10.73
CA TYR A 22 -2.32 7.62 -10.31
C TYR A 22 -1.82 8.35 -9.05
N LEU A 23 -1.99 9.67 -8.98
CA LEU A 23 -1.58 10.45 -7.82
C LEU A 23 -2.37 10.08 -6.57
N ILE A 24 -3.69 9.94 -6.68
CA ILE A 24 -4.57 9.60 -5.55
C ILE A 24 -4.24 8.20 -5.04
N GLY A 25 -4.17 7.20 -5.91
CA GLY A 25 -3.77 5.84 -5.55
C GLY A 25 -2.39 5.79 -4.88
N PHE A 26 -1.42 6.54 -5.39
CA PHE A 26 -0.09 6.63 -4.79
C PHE A 26 -0.10 7.32 -3.42
N LEU A 27 -0.89 8.38 -3.24
CA LEU A 27 -1.04 9.05 -1.95
C LEU A 27 -1.71 8.13 -0.91
N ILE A 28 -2.75 7.39 -1.30
CA ILE A 28 -3.40 6.38 -0.44
C ILE A 28 -2.37 5.36 0.01
N LEU A 29 -1.62 4.80 -0.93
CA LEU A 29 -0.54 3.86 -0.67
C LEU A 29 0.46 4.40 0.36
N LEU A 30 1.01 5.60 0.14
CA LEU A 30 2.02 6.21 1.02
C LEU A 30 1.46 6.52 2.41
N ILE A 31 0.32 7.20 2.49
CA ILE A 31 -0.25 7.68 3.76
C ILE A 31 -0.69 6.49 4.62
N THR A 32 -1.37 5.52 4.03
CA THR A 32 -1.85 4.33 4.74
C THR A 32 -0.67 3.51 5.26
N THR A 33 0.34 3.30 4.40
CA THR A 33 1.54 2.56 4.79
C THR A 33 2.31 3.28 5.89
N LEU A 34 2.49 4.60 5.79
CA LEU A 34 3.13 5.39 6.83
C LEU A 34 2.36 5.32 8.15
N PHE A 35 1.03 5.40 8.12
CA PHE A 35 0.17 5.26 9.28
C PHE A 35 0.33 3.89 9.96
N PHE A 36 0.30 2.79 9.20
CA PHE A 36 0.51 1.45 9.75
C PHE A 36 1.91 1.25 10.31
N THR A 37 2.94 1.77 9.63
CA THR A 37 4.31 1.77 10.15
C THR A 37 4.40 2.54 11.47
N LEU A 38 3.81 3.74 11.53
CA LEU A 38 3.79 4.56 12.75
C LEU A 38 3.02 3.88 13.89
N LEU A 39 1.86 3.28 13.63
CA LEU A 39 1.13 2.50 14.62
C LEU A 39 1.97 1.35 15.17
N TYR A 40 2.64 0.60 14.29
CA TYR A 40 3.51 -0.49 14.69
C TYR A 40 4.67 0.00 15.59
N TYR A 41 5.37 1.07 15.21
CA TYR A 41 6.52 1.55 15.98
C TYR A 41 6.17 2.38 17.22
N MET A 42 5.15 3.25 17.16
CA MET A 42 4.79 4.14 18.27
C MET A 42 3.91 3.44 19.30
N TYR A 43 2.85 2.76 18.88
CA TYR A 43 1.89 2.16 19.82
C TYR A 43 2.42 0.83 20.37
N PHE A 44 2.87 -0.08 19.50
CA PHE A 44 3.32 -1.40 19.93
C PHE A 44 4.78 -1.43 20.40
N GLY A 45 5.65 -0.60 19.79
CA GLY A 45 7.03 -0.45 20.23
C GLY A 45 7.17 0.12 21.65
N ARG A 46 6.33 1.12 22.00
CA ARG A 46 6.37 1.77 23.32
C ARG A 46 5.79 0.92 24.45
N LYS A 47 4.74 0.15 24.18
CA LYS A 47 3.94 -0.45 25.24
C LYS A 47 4.50 -1.76 25.79
N ASN A 48 5.29 -2.51 25.02
CA ASN A 48 5.55 -3.90 25.41
C ASN A 48 6.98 -4.43 25.29
N MET A 49 7.90 -3.87 24.48
CA MET A 49 9.25 -4.45 24.18
C MET A 49 9.27 -5.93 23.69
N LYS A 50 8.14 -6.65 23.79
CA LYS A 50 7.87 -8.08 23.53
C LYS A 50 7.19 -8.33 22.18
N TYR A 51 6.81 -7.28 21.44
CA TYR A 51 6.05 -7.37 20.18
C TYR A 51 6.94 -7.19 18.95
N ALA A 52 8.23 -7.26 19.21
CA ALA A 52 9.31 -7.27 18.28
C ALA A 52 9.52 -8.72 17.81
N THR A 53 8.52 -9.30 17.14
CA THR A 53 8.63 -10.63 16.51
C THR A 53 8.29 -10.52 15.03
N VAL A 54 8.96 -11.33 14.22
CA VAL A 54 8.76 -11.35 12.75
C VAL A 54 7.29 -11.55 12.39
N GLY A 55 6.61 -12.48 13.07
CA GLY A 55 5.21 -12.79 12.78
C GLY A 55 4.26 -11.60 12.99
N LYS A 56 4.47 -10.79 14.03
CA LYS A 56 3.64 -9.61 14.28
C LYS A 56 3.94 -8.48 13.30
N TRP A 57 5.22 -8.26 12.99
CA TRP A 57 5.62 -7.33 11.93
C TRP A 57 4.98 -7.70 10.59
N PHE A 58 5.02 -8.99 10.24
CA PHE A 58 4.42 -9.52 9.02
C PHE A 58 2.89 -9.38 9.02
N LEU A 59 2.21 -9.70 10.13
CA LEU A 59 0.76 -9.52 10.29
C LEU A 59 0.36 -8.06 10.07
N PHE A 60 1.11 -7.09 10.61
CA PHE A 60 0.87 -5.67 10.37
C PHE A 60 1.09 -5.28 8.91
N GLY A 61 2.09 -5.87 8.24
CA GLY A 61 2.30 -5.71 6.81
C GLY A 61 1.11 -6.24 5.98
N LEU A 62 0.57 -7.41 6.33
CA LEU A 62 -0.63 -7.97 5.69
C LEU A 62 -1.88 -7.10 5.93
N LEU A 63 -2.07 -6.59 7.15
CA LEU A 63 -3.17 -5.66 7.43
C LEU A 63 -3.04 -4.38 6.62
N ASN A 64 -1.82 -3.84 6.48
CA ASN A 64 -1.56 -2.69 5.61
C ASN A 64 -1.93 -2.99 4.15
N MET A 65 -1.55 -4.15 3.63
CA MET A 65 -1.93 -4.59 2.28
C MET A 65 -3.45 -4.63 2.10
N ILE A 66 -4.18 -5.24 3.04
CA ILE A 66 -5.65 -5.33 2.98
C ILE A 66 -6.28 -3.94 2.99
N VAL A 67 -5.80 -3.03 3.85
CA VAL A 67 -6.36 -1.67 3.92
C VAL A 67 -6.04 -0.87 2.68
N VAL A 68 -4.81 -0.94 2.14
CA VAL A 68 -4.47 -0.27 0.87
C VAL A 68 -5.31 -0.82 -0.27
N PHE A 69 -5.51 -2.14 -0.34
CA PHE A 69 -6.36 -2.77 -1.35
C PHE A 69 -7.79 -2.21 -1.31
N ILE A 70 -8.44 -2.27 -0.14
CA ILE A 70 -9.83 -1.80 0.02
C ILE A 70 -9.94 -0.30 -0.25
N SER A 71 -9.00 0.50 0.27
CA SER A 71 -9.05 1.95 0.16
C SER A 71 -8.82 2.41 -1.28
N THR A 72 -7.86 1.80 -1.98
CA THR A 72 -7.58 2.11 -3.39
C THR A 72 -8.78 1.71 -4.26
N LEU A 73 -9.32 0.51 -4.06
CA LEU A 73 -10.48 0.03 -4.83
C LEU A 73 -11.70 0.92 -4.61
N PHE A 74 -11.96 1.33 -3.37
CA PHE A 74 -13.12 2.17 -3.04
C PHE A 74 -12.94 3.59 -3.58
N ILE A 75 -11.78 4.22 -3.40
CA ILE A 75 -11.57 5.60 -3.81
C ILE A 75 -11.45 5.71 -5.32
N GLU A 76 -10.66 4.86 -5.98
CA GLU A 76 -10.58 4.87 -7.44
C GLU A 76 -11.92 4.46 -8.07
N GLY A 77 -12.55 3.40 -7.54
CA GLY A 77 -13.83 2.89 -8.04
C GLY A 77 -14.96 3.93 -7.96
N PHE A 78 -15.16 4.57 -6.81
CA PHE A 78 -16.28 5.50 -6.62
C PHE A 78 -15.94 6.96 -6.92
N ALA A 79 -14.74 7.43 -6.60
CA ALA A 79 -14.41 8.86 -6.71
C ALA A 79 -13.77 9.25 -8.04
N VAL A 80 -13.13 8.30 -8.75
CA VAL A 80 -12.41 8.59 -10.00
C VAL A 80 -13.15 8.05 -11.22
N PHE A 81 -13.66 6.82 -11.14
CA PHE A 81 -14.34 6.15 -12.27
C PHE A 81 -15.87 6.13 -12.18
N ASP A 82 -16.46 6.67 -11.11
CA ASP A 82 -17.92 6.72 -10.85
C ASP A 82 -18.62 5.40 -11.16
N LEU A 83 -18.03 4.30 -10.68
CA LEU A 83 -18.44 2.97 -11.11
C LEU A 83 -19.71 2.49 -10.43
N ALA A 84 -20.67 2.07 -11.26
CA ALA A 84 -21.75 1.20 -10.83
C ALA A 84 -21.17 -0.19 -10.48
N PHE A 85 -21.64 -0.79 -9.39
CA PHE A 85 -21.15 -2.07 -8.83
C PHE A 85 -21.18 -3.27 -9.80
N ASP A 86 -21.78 -3.14 -10.98
CA ASP A 86 -22.01 -4.22 -11.95
C ASP A 86 -20.94 -4.32 -13.05
N THR A 87 -20.04 -3.34 -13.17
CA THR A 87 -19.03 -3.31 -14.23
C THR A 87 -17.63 -3.60 -13.70
N ILE A 88 -16.99 -4.62 -14.28
CA ILE A 88 -15.64 -5.06 -13.91
C ILE A 88 -14.63 -4.37 -14.84
N PHE A 89 -13.86 -3.43 -14.29
CA PHE A 89 -12.77 -2.75 -15.00
C PHE A 89 -11.43 -3.38 -14.64
N PHE A 90 -10.86 -4.15 -15.56
CA PHE A 90 -9.63 -4.92 -15.35
C PHE A 90 -8.45 -4.03 -14.92
N GLU A 91 -8.41 -2.79 -15.40
CA GLU A 91 -7.38 -1.79 -15.15
C GLU A 91 -7.34 -1.39 -13.67
N ILE A 92 -8.51 -1.14 -13.07
CA ILE A 92 -8.62 -0.77 -11.64
C ILE A 92 -8.18 -1.94 -10.76
N TRP A 93 -8.58 -3.16 -11.11
CA TRP A 93 -8.15 -4.36 -10.39
C TRP A 93 -6.64 -4.55 -10.48
N LEU A 94 -6.06 -4.42 -11.66
CA LEU A 94 -4.62 -4.53 -11.87
C LEU A 94 -3.86 -3.44 -11.09
N PHE A 95 -4.32 -2.19 -11.17
CA PHE A 95 -3.73 -1.07 -10.43
C PHE A 95 -3.79 -1.28 -8.92
N THR A 96 -4.96 -1.71 -8.40
CA THR A 96 -5.16 -2.00 -6.98
C THR A 96 -4.25 -3.13 -6.50
N LEU A 97 -4.11 -4.19 -7.29
CA LEU A 97 -3.20 -5.30 -6.99
C LEU A 97 -1.74 -4.83 -6.94
N ILE A 98 -1.31 -4.01 -7.91
CA ILE A 98 0.04 -3.44 -7.95
C ILE A 98 0.29 -2.57 -6.71
N ASN A 99 -0.62 -1.65 -6.37
CA ASN A 99 -0.51 -0.81 -5.16
C ASN A 99 -0.45 -1.66 -3.89
N THR A 100 -1.20 -2.76 -3.83
CA THR A 100 -1.20 -3.66 -2.69
C THR A 100 0.15 -4.36 -2.49
N ILE A 101 0.80 -4.78 -3.57
CA ILE A 101 2.16 -5.32 -3.51
C ILE A 101 3.14 -4.23 -3.04
N TYR A 102 3.05 -3.02 -3.61
CA TYR A 102 3.88 -1.90 -3.20
C TYR A 102 3.64 -1.48 -1.74
N ALA A 103 2.45 -1.69 -1.19
CA ALA A 103 2.15 -1.40 0.22
C ALA A 103 3.04 -2.22 1.15
N PHE A 104 3.28 -3.49 0.81
CA PHE A 104 4.17 -4.34 1.59
C PHE A 104 5.63 -3.93 1.42
N VAL A 105 6.04 -3.59 0.19
CA VAL A 105 7.40 -3.11 -0.10
C VAL A 105 7.71 -1.81 0.65
N PHE A 106 6.82 -0.82 0.57
CA PHE A 106 6.99 0.44 1.29
C PHE A 106 6.90 0.24 2.80
N TYR A 107 6.02 -0.63 3.29
CA TYR A 107 5.98 -0.97 4.72
C TYR A 107 7.33 -1.52 5.19
N PHE A 108 7.94 -2.41 4.41
CA PHE A 108 9.29 -2.93 4.69
C PHE A 108 10.35 -1.82 4.68
N ILE A 109 10.37 -0.97 3.64
CA ILE A 109 11.34 0.14 3.53
C ILE A 109 11.18 1.11 4.71
N PHE A 110 9.96 1.54 5.01
CA PHE A 110 9.70 2.41 6.15
C PHE A 110 10.07 1.72 7.46
N SER A 111 9.78 0.43 7.62
CA SER A 111 10.26 -0.32 8.79
C SER A 111 11.78 -0.24 8.97
N LEU A 112 12.56 -0.39 7.89
CA LEU A 112 14.01 -0.23 7.94
C LEU A 112 14.44 1.19 8.31
N ILE A 113 13.82 2.20 7.70
CA ILE A 113 14.11 3.63 7.98
C ILE A 113 13.82 3.93 9.45
N PHE A 114 12.60 3.62 9.91
CA PHE A 114 12.20 3.87 11.28
C PHE A 114 13.07 3.10 12.27
N LYS A 115 13.57 1.90 11.94
CA LYS A 115 14.55 1.18 12.80
C LYS A 115 15.77 2.03 13.11
N ARG A 116 16.33 2.72 12.12
CA ARG A 116 17.50 3.57 12.30
C ARG A 116 17.24 4.76 13.22
N PHE A 117 16.01 5.24 13.30
CA PHE A 117 15.67 6.48 14.00
C PHE A 117 14.98 6.34 15.37
N SER A 118 14.54 5.16 15.85
CA SER A 118 14.13 5.11 17.27
C SER A 118 15.20 4.67 18.24
N ILE A 119 15.04 5.27 19.41
CA ILE A 119 15.77 5.10 20.65
C ILE A 119 15.37 3.79 21.39
N PHE A 120 14.30 3.10 20.97
CA PHE A 120 13.78 1.88 21.63
C PHE A 120 14.29 0.59 20.98
N PRO A 121 14.44 -0.52 21.73
CA PRO A 121 14.84 -1.80 21.16
C PRO A 121 13.77 -2.32 20.19
N LYS A 122 14.18 -2.48 18.93
CA LYS A 122 13.32 -2.91 17.83
C LYS A 122 13.84 -4.21 17.26
N TYR A 123 12.93 -5.15 17.07
CA TYR A 123 13.19 -6.35 16.30
C TYR A 123 12.65 -6.11 14.89
N ILE A 124 13.52 -6.30 13.91
CA ILE A 124 13.19 -6.55 12.52
C ILE A 124 13.82 -7.91 12.19
N PRO A 125 13.21 -8.76 11.35
CA PRO A 125 13.81 -10.01 10.89
C PRO A 125 15.21 -9.87 10.28
N VAL A 126 15.63 -8.66 9.93
CA VAL A 126 16.92 -8.35 9.33
C VAL A 126 17.85 -7.77 10.39
N LYS A 127 18.85 -8.58 10.78
CA LYS A 127 20.07 -8.12 11.44
C LYS A 127 20.98 -7.55 10.36
N PHE A 128 21.32 -6.26 10.48
CA PHE A 128 22.47 -5.67 9.82
C PHE A 128 23.54 -5.53 10.89
#